data_AF-A0A955PHC4-F1
#
_entry.id   AF-A0A955PHC4-F1
#
_cell.length_a   1.000
_cell.length_b   1.000
_cell.length_c   1.000
_cell.angle_alpha   90.00
_cell.angle_beta   90.00
_cell.angle_gamma   90.00
#
_symmetry.space_group_name_H-M   'P 1'
#
loop_
_entity.id
_entity.type
_entity.pdbx_description
1 polymer ?
#
loop_
_entity_poly.entity_id
_entity_poly.type
_entity_poly.pdbx_seq_one_letter_code
_entity_poly.pdbx_strand_id
1 'polypeptide(L)'
;MSRIVSELDSEAMYNREPVIVFLERARARDVAQELQQLFTLQRSNRTPPRIVANEWANALMVVADPQDAEMIEKIAVQLDTSEGNKRV
;
A
#
# COMPACT_ATOMS: atom_id res chain seq x y z
N MET A 1 19.44 -26.21 5.94
CA MET A 1 19.39 -25.80 4.52
C MET A 1 18.47 -24.59 4.39
N SER A 2 18.97 -23.39 4.70
CA SER A 2 18.16 -22.17 4.68
C SER A 2 19.06 -21.02 4.26
N ARG A 3 18.53 -20.11 3.43
CA ARG A 3 19.08 -18.80 3.00
C ARG A 3 19.33 -18.71 1.48
N ILE A 4 18.24 -18.64 0.72
CA ILE A 4 18.23 -18.07 -0.66
C ILE A 4 16.89 -17.36 -0.96
N VAL A 5 16.11 -17.00 0.07
CA VAL A 5 14.76 -16.42 -0.11
C VAL A 5 14.73 -14.89 0.00
N SER A 6 15.82 -14.25 0.43
CA SER A 6 15.82 -12.81 0.72
C SER A 6 16.19 -11.92 -0.47
N GLU A 7 16.94 -12.44 -1.44
CA GLU A 7 17.41 -11.65 -2.59
C GLU A 7 16.40 -11.65 -3.74
N LEU A 8 15.66 -12.76 -3.94
CA LEU A 8 14.65 -12.86 -5.00
C LEU A 8 13.41 -11.98 -4.74
N ASP A 9 13.04 -11.77 -3.47
CA ASP A 9 11.92 -10.89 -3.09
C ASP A 9 12.24 -9.41 -3.38
N SER A 10 13.54 -9.06 -3.43
CA SER A 10 14.01 -7.72 -3.77
C SER A 10 13.96 -7.47 -5.28
N GLU A 11 14.32 -8.45 -6.12
CA GLU A 11 14.24 -8.34 -7.59
C GLU A 11 12.79 -8.35 -8.11
N ALA A 12 11.89 -9.13 -7.50
CA ALA A 12 10.47 -9.12 -7.86
C ALA A 12 9.79 -7.76 -7.55
N MET A 13 10.28 -7.03 -6.53
CA MET A 13 9.85 -5.67 -6.22
C MET A 13 10.25 -4.65 -7.31
N TYR A 14 11.36 -4.85 -8.02
CA TYR A 14 11.82 -3.93 -9.09
C TYR A 14 11.00 -4.02 -10.38
N ASN A 15 10.29 -5.14 -10.61
CA ASN A 15 9.45 -5.30 -11.80
C ASN A 15 8.00 -4.84 -11.59
N ARG A 16 7.66 -4.34 -10.39
CA ARG A 16 6.36 -3.72 -10.09
C ARG A 16 6.53 -2.22 -10.17
N GLU A 17 5.85 -1.58 -11.10
CA GLU A 17 5.89 -0.12 -11.23
C GLU A 17 5.26 0.53 -9.98
N PRO A 18 5.97 1.44 -9.29
CA PRO A 18 5.45 2.11 -8.12
C PRO A 18 4.35 3.10 -8.53
N VAL A 19 3.18 2.99 -7.90
CA VAL A 19 2.07 3.93 -8.08
C VAL A 19 2.09 4.93 -6.93
N ILE A 20 1.94 6.21 -7.26
CA ILE A 20 1.87 7.30 -6.28
C ILE A 20 0.44 7.83 -6.24
N VAL A 21 -0.18 7.82 -5.06
CA VAL A 21 -1.53 8.35 -4.82
C VAL A 21 -1.44 9.53 -3.88
N PHE A 22 -1.82 10.72 -4.33
CA PHE A 22 -1.90 11.91 -3.49
C PHE A 22 -3.24 11.96 -2.77
N LEU A 23 -3.22 12.37 -1.50
CA LEU A 23 -4.42 12.48 -0.66
C LEU A 23 -4.70 13.95 -0.35
N GLU A 24 -5.96 14.36 -0.46
CA GLU A 24 -6.38 15.74 -0.26
C GLU A 24 -6.92 16.01 1.15
N ARG A 25 -7.52 15.02 1.81
CA ARG A 25 -8.23 15.20 3.09
C ARG A 25 -7.77 14.24 4.18
N ALA A 26 -7.46 13.00 3.83
CA ALA A 26 -6.95 12.00 4.77
C ALA A 26 -5.44 12.12 4.95
N ARG A 27 -4.95 11.68 6.12
CA ARG A 27 -3.51 11.61 6.39
C ARG A 27 -2.95 10.32 5.79
N ALA A 28 -1.91 10.45 4.96
CA ALA A 28 -1.24 9.30 4.33
C ALA A 28 -0.86 8.19 5.31
N ARG A 29 -0.41 8.56 6.52
CA ARG A 29 -0.08 7.58 7.56
C ARG A 29 -1.26 6.72 7.99
N ASP A 30 -2.43 7.33 8.21
CA ASP A 30 -3.62 6.61 8.65
C ASP A 30 -4.13 5.68 7.55
N VAL A 31 -4.22 6.19 6.31
CA VAL A 31 -4.66 5.42 5.14
C VAL A 31 -3.71 4.25 4.87
N ALA A 32 -2.39 4.46 4.95
CA ALA A 32 -1.41 3.38 4.78
C ALA A 32 -1.57 2.28 5.83
N GLN A 33 -1.83 2.65 7.10
CA GLN A 33 -2.03 1.69 8.18
C GLN A 33 -3.28 0.84 7.97
N GLU A 34 -4.39 1.44 7.53
CA GLU A 34 -5.62 0.69 7.26
C GLU A 34 -5.47 -0.24 6.05
N LEU A 35 -4.90 0.27 4.94
CA LEU A 35 -4.65 -0.54 3.76
C LEU A 35 -3.73 -1.72 4.07
N GLN A 36 -2.61 -1.49 4.78
CA GLN A 36 -1.71 -2.58 5.18
C GLN A 36 -2.45 -3.66 5.98
N GLN A 37 -3.36 -3.28 6.88
CA GLN A 37 -4.16 -4.24 7.65
C GLN A 37 -5.12 -5.03 6.76
N LEU A 38 -5.83 -4.37 5.84
CA LEU A 38 -6.76 -5.02 4.91
C LEU A 38 -6.05 -6.08 4.05
N PHE A 39 -4.90 -5.72 3.47
CA PHE A 39 -4.15 -6.61 2.59
C PHE A 39 -3.33 -7.67 3.35
N THR A 40 -2.98 -7.45 4.62
CA THR A 40 -2.38 -8.48 5.48
C THR A 40 -3.38 -9.56 5.87
N LEU A 41 -4.65 -9.19 6.05
CA LEU A 41 -5.73 -10.13 6.38
C LEU A 41 -6.13 -11.01 5.19
N GLN A 42 -6.02 -10.50 3.97
CA GLN A 42 -6.12 -11.29 2.75
C GLN A 42 -4.87 -12.16 2.59
N ARG A 43 -4.85 -13.30 3.26
CA ARG A 43 -3.81 -14.33 3.05
C ARG A 43 -3.96 -14.97 1.67
N SER A 44 -3.47 -14.27 0.66
CA SER A 44 -3.29 -14.78 -0.69
C SER A 44 -1.94 -15.47 -0.81
N ASN A 45 -1.85 -16.47 -1.69
CA ASN A 45 -0.57 -17.13 -2.04
C ASN A 45 0.35 -16.23 -2.90
N ARG A 46 0.08 -14.91 -2.94
CA ARG A 46 0.77 -13.89 -3.75
C ARG A 46 1.62 -13.01 -2.83
N THR A 47 2.68 -12.42 -3.37
CA THR A 47 3.52 -11.46 -2.64
C THR A 47 2.69 -10.25 -2.23
N PRO A 48 2.56 -9.93 -0.93
CA PRO A 48 1.70 -8.86 -0.45
C PRO A 48 2.14 -7.50 -1.01
N PRO A 49 1.19 -6.57 -1.19
CA PRO A 49 1.52 -5.21 -1.62
C PRO A 49 2.35 -4.49 -0.55
N ARG A 50 3.36 -3.73 -0.99
CA ARG A 50 4.10 -2.81 -0.12
C ARG A 50 3.49 -1.42 -0.26
N ILE A 51 3.05 -0.87 0.87
CA ILE A 51 2.38 0.43 0.93
C ILE A 51 3.19 1.30 1.90
N VAL A 52 3.71 2.43 1.43
CA VAL A 52 4.51 3.35 2.22
C VAL A 52 3.85 4.72 2.21
N ALA A 53 3.64 5.29 3.40
CA ALA A 53 3.18 6.67 3.53
C ALA A 53 4.35 7.64 3.36
N ASN A 54 4.15 8.66 2.51
CA ASN A 54 4.98 9.84 2.44
C ASN A 54 4.22 11.00 3.14
N GLU A 55 4.58 11.25 4.39
CA GLU A 55 3.93 12.29 5.21
C GLU A 55 4.23 13.71 4.72
N TRP A 56 5.41 13.94 4.12
CA TRP A 56 5.79 15.26 3.61
C TRP A 56 4.96 15.69 2.40
N ALA A 57 4.66 14.75 1.50
CA ALA A 57 3.86 14.99 0.31
C ALA A 57 2.35 14.65 0.51
N ASN A 58 1.97 14.19 1.71
CA ASN A 58 0.67 13.56 1.98
C ASN A 58 0.23 12.57 0.89
N ALA A 59 1.13 11.62 0.57
CA ALA A 59 0.93 10.67 -0.52
C ALA A 59 1.22 9.24 -0.07
N LEU A 60 0.68 8.27 -0.81
CA LEU A 60 0.95 6.86 -0.67
C LEU A 60 1.78 6.39 -1.85
N MET A 61 2.86 5.65 -1.56
CA MET A 61 3.61 4.90 -2.55
C MET A 61 3.24 3.43 -2.44
N VAL A 62 2.77 2.86 -3.53
CA VAL A 62 2.23 1.49 -3.60
C VAL A 62 3.05 0.69 -4.60
N VAL A 63 3.60 -0.43 -4.14
CA VAL A 63 4.32 -1.40 -4.98
C VAL A 63 3.60 -2.73 -4.85
N ALA A 64 2.84 -3.08 -5.88
CA ALA A 64 1.93 -4.22 -5.89
C ALA A 64 1.77 -4.77 -7.30
N ASP A 65 1.11 -5.93 -7.44
CA ASP A 65 0.65 -6.35 -8.77
C ASP A 65 -0.42 -5.38 -9.28
N PRO A 66 -0.61 -5.23 -10.60
CA PRO A 66 -1.52 -4.23 -11.17
C PRO A 66 -2.97 -4.32 -10.64
N GLN A 67 -3.44 -5.54 -10.37
CA GLN A 67 -4.77 -5.78 -9.80
C GLN A 67 -4.91 -5.21 -8.38
N ASP A 68 -3.89 -5.44 -7.55
CA ASP A 68 -3.88 -4.97 -6.16
C ASP A 68 -3.64 -3.46 -6.14
N ALA A 69 -2.78 -2.92 -7.01
CA ALA A 69 -2.55 -1.49 -7.14
C ALA A 69 -3.84 -0.72 -7.48
N GLU A 70 -4.61 -1.18 -8.48
CA GLU A 70 -5.88 -0.55 -8.84
C GLU A 70 -6.91 -0.63 -7.69
N MET A 71 -6.94 -1.75 -6.98
CA MET A 71 -7.81 -1.91 -5.81
C MET A 71 -7.40 -0.98 -4.66
N ILE A 72 -6.10 -0.87 -4.37
CA ILE A 72 -5.54 0.01 -3.35
C ILE A 72 -5.87 1.47 -3.67
N GLU A 73 -5.70 1.88 -4.93
CA GLU A 73 -6.03 3.25 -5.37
C GLU A 73 -7.50 3.57 -5.13
N LYS A 74 -8.42 2.68 -5.53
CA LYS A 74 -9.86 2.86 -5.32
C LYS A 74 -10.22 2.98 -3.85
N ILE A 75 -9.63 2.15 -2.99
CA ILE A 75 -9.87 2.21 -1.54
C ILE A 75 -9.27 3.50 -0.96
N ALA A 76 -8.05 3.87 -1.37
CA ALA A 76 -7.40 5.10 -0.92
C ALA A 76 -8.24 6.34 -1.25
N VAL A 77 -8.82 6.43 -2.45
CA VAL A 77 -9.73 7.52 -2.85
C VAL A 77 -11.01 7.52 -1.99
N GLN A 78 -11.56 6.35 -1.68
CA GLN A 78 -12.73 6.26 -0.80
C GLN A 78 -12.40 6.68 0.65
N LEU A 79 -11.23 6.32 1.16
CA LEU A 79 -10.76 6.74 2.49
C LEU A 79 -10.38 8.22 2.53
N ASP A 80 -9.90 8.79 1.42
CA ASP A 80 -9.63 10.22 1.30
C ASP A 80 -10.92 11.06 1.34
N THR A 81 -12.04 10.52 0.85
CA THR A 81 -13.35 11.18 0.93
C THR A 81 -14.09 10.92 2.25
N SER A 82 -13.88 9.74 2.84
CA SER A 82 -14.59 9.28 4.04
C SER A 82 -13.74 9.52 5.30
N GLU A 83 -13.87 10.71 5.88
CA GLU A 83 -13.40 11.09 7.22
C GLU A 83 -12.21 10.28 7.80
N GLY A 84 -11.02 10.41 7.19
CA GLY A 84 -9.74 9.98 7.78
C GLY A 84 -9.37 10.66 9.11
N ASN A 85 -10.33 11.30 9.79
CA ASN A 85 -10.16 12.07 11.02
C ASN A 85 -10.81 11.41 12.26
N LYS A 86 -11.29 10.16 12.18
CA LYS A 86 -11.89 9.49 13.34
C LYS A 86 -10.85 8.74 14.19
N ARG A 87 -9.88 9.48 14.74
CA ARG A 87 -9.14 9.03 15.93
C ARG A 87 -9.68 9.85 17.11
N VAL A 88 -10.75 9.34 17.71
CA VAL A 88 -11.26 9.77 19.02
C VAL A 88 -10.25 9.50 20.12
#